data_AF-A0A956LGR8-F1
#
_entry.id   AF-A0A956LGR8-F1
#
_cell.length_a   1.000
_cell.length_b   1.000
_cell.length_c   1.000
_cell.angle_alpha   90.00
_cell.angle_beta   90.00
_cell.angle_gamma   90.00
#
_symmetry.space_group_name_H-M   'P 1'
#
loop_
_entity.id
_entity.type
_entity.pdbx_description
1 polymer ?
#
loop_
_entity_poly.entity_id
_entity_poly.type
_entity_poly.pdbx_seq_one_letter_code
_entity_poly.pdbx_strand_id
1 'polypeptide(L)'
;MSDAPHDPGHWLWRLSASGWCQAAARELEAGAARVGSRRTAITHARRAAGMALNGVLVAIAGAGADRMSCETRWGRSYIDHLRALAGGDDETRAPLSLAAAASARALLEIGVMPERGLVQLSAGAHAPARQALELAETLVRACAEVVADADQART
;
A
#
# COMPACT_ATOMS: atom_id res chain seq x y z
N MET A 1 -22.87 -16.87 3.11
CA MET A 1 -22.27 -16.93 1.76
C MET A 1 -20.78 -16.74 1.96
N SER A 2 -19.97 -17.73 1.59
CA SER A 2 -18.62 -17.95 2.13
C SER A 2 -17.67 -16.77 1.99
N ASP A 3 -16.94 -16.48 3.08
CA ASP A 3 -15.63 -15.85 3.01
C ASP A 3 -14.83 -16.46 1.86
N ALA A 4 -14.15 -15.63 1.06
CA ALA A 4 -13.26 -16.13 0.03
C ALA A 4 -12.31 -17.17 0.65
N PRO A 5 -12.20 -18.39 0.10
CA PRO A 5 -11.45 -19.46 0.75
C PRO A 5 -9.99 -19.05 0.93
N HIS A 6 -9.58 -18.95 2.20
CA HIS A 6 -8.24 -18.62 2.63
C HIS A 6 -7.25 -19.66 2.07
N ASP A 7 -6.30 -19.20 1.26
CA ASP A 7 -5.28 -20.03 0.63
C ASP A 7 -3.89 -19.59 1.12
N PRO A 8 -3.30 -20.30 2.11
CA PRO A 8 -2.01 -19.93 2.69
C PRO A 8 -0.86 -19.86 1.68
N GLY A 9 -0.95 -20.61 0.58
CA GLY A 9 0.07 -20.64 -0.47
C GLY A 9 -0.06 -19.51 -1.48
N HIS A 10 -1.20 -18.81 -1.51
CA HIS A 10 -1.47 -17.79 -2.50
C HIS A 10 -0.97 -16.41 -2.08
N TRP A 11 -0.40 -15.66 -3.03
CA TRP A 11 0.20 -14.35 -2.75
C TRP A 11 -0.81 -13.32 -2.22
N LEU A 12 -2.06 -13.33 -2.73
CA LEU A 12 -3.16 -12.43 -2.34
C LEU A 12 -4.08 -13.01 -1.24
N TRP A 13 -4.47 -14.28 -1.34
CA TRP A 13 -5.55 -14.88 -0.54
C TRP A 13 -5.10 -15.55 0.76
N ARG A 14 -3.81 -15.40 1.12
CA ARG A 14 -3.22 -15.93 2.36
C ARG A 14 -3.58 -15.15 3.62
N LEU A 15 -4.23 -13.99 3.47
CA LEU A 15 -4.70 -13.15 4.58
C LEU A 15 -6.07 -12.58 4.21
N SER A 16 -6.89 -12.31 5.23
CA SER A 16 -8.10 -11.50 5.06
C SER A 16 -7.76 -10.06 4.68
N ALA A 17 -8.75 -9.29 4.24
CA ALA A 17 -8.60 -7.88 3.93
C ALA A 17 -8.01 -7.09 5.12
N SER A 18 -8.61 -7.26 6.31
CA SER A 18 -8.13 -6.66 7.55
C SER A 18 -6.75 -7.21 7.97
N GLY A 19 -6.48 -8.49 7.73
CA GLY A 19 -5.17 -9.12 7.99
C GLY A 19 -4.03 -8.48 7.18
N TRP A 20 -4.30 -8.11 5.93
CA TRP A 20 -3.36 -7.35 5.10
C TRP A 20 -3.08 -5.94 5.64
N CYS A 21 -4.12 -5.20 6.07
CA CYS A 21 -3.94 -3.88 6.69
C CYS A 21 -3.14 -3.96 8.00
N GLN A 22 -3.38 -4.98 8.83
CA GLN A 22 -2.57 -5.21 10.04
C GLN A 22 -1.11 -5.57 9.73
N ALA A 23 -0.88 -6.36 8.68
CA ALA A 23 0.48 -6.66 8.22
C ALA A 23 1.19 -5.39 7.72
N ALA A 24 0.47 -4.53 6.98
CA ALA A 24 0.98 -3.24 6.54
C ALA A 24 1.37 -2.32 7.69
N ALA A 25 0.55 -2.25 8.76
CA ALA A 25 0.86 -1.47 9.95
C ALA A 25 2.18 -1.93 10.63
N ARG A 26 2.36 -3.25 10.79
CA ARG A 26 3.63 -3.81 11.32
C ARG A 26 4.83 -3.51 10.43
N GLU A 27 4.62 -3.48 9.11
CA GLU A 27 5.66 -3.13 8.15
C GLU A 27 6.05 -1.64 8.26
N LEU A 28 5.11 -0.72 8.56
CA LEU A 28 5.40 0.68 8.89
C LEU A 28 6.23 0.81 10.16
N GLU A 29 5.86 0.10 11.23
CA GLU A 29 6.61 0.09 12.49
C GLU A 29 8.05 -0.37 12.29
N ALA A 30 8.25 -1.44 11.51
CA ALA A 30 9.56 -1.94 11.14
C ALA A 30 10.38 -0.90 10.34
N GLY A 31 9.73 -0.17 9.44
CA GLY A 31 10.35 0.93 8.69
C GLY A 31 10.73 2.12 9.58
N ALA A 32 9.85 2.52 10.50
CA ALA A 32 10.08 3.61 11.44
C ALA A 32 11.27 3.34 12.36
N ALA A 33 11.41 2.11 12.85
CA ALA A 33 12.57 1.66 13.62
C ALA A 33 13.90 1.71 12.83
N ARG A 34 13.85 1.91 11.52
CA ARG A 34 15.00 1.93 10.60
C ARG A 34 15.15 3.26 9.86
N VAL A 35 14.60 4.36 10.37
CA VAL A 35 14.62 5.68 9.70
C VAL A 35 16.04 6.18 9.38
N GLY A 36 17.03 5.81 10.20
CA GLY A 36 18.45 6.12 9.96
C GLY A 36 19.02 5.47 8.69
N SER A 37 18.36 4.42 8.17
CA SER A 37 18.69 3.76 6.92
C SER A 37 17.63 4.11 5.86
N ARG A 38 17.89 5.15 5.07
CA ARG A 38 16.99 5.62 3.99
C ARG A 38 16.48 4.47 3.12
N ARG A 39 17.39 3.61 2.65
CA ARG A 39 17.05 2.44 1.80
C ARG A 39 16.03 1.54 2.48
N THR A 40 16.30 1.18 3.73
CA THR A 40 15.49 0.23 4.49
C THR A 40 14.13 0.81 4.81
N ALA A 41 14.08 2.05 5.31
CA ALA A 41 12.82 2.74 5.62
C ALA A 41 11.91 2.89 4.39
N ILE A 42 12.45 3.32 3.24
CA ILE A 42 11.66 3.45 2.00
C ILE A 42 11.17 2.08 1.49
N THR A 43 11.98 1.04 1.66
CA THR A 43 11.59 -0.33 1.27
C THR A 43 10.40 -0.80 2.09
N HIS A 44 10.44 -0.62 3.42
CA HIS A 44 9.32 -0.92 4.31
C HIS A 44 8.09 -0.07 3.98
N ALA A 45 8.25 1.23 3.75
CA ALA A 45 7.14 2.12 3.37
C ALA A 45 6.40 1.63 2.11
N ARG A 46 7.14 1.28 1.04
CA ARG A 46 6.56 0.76 -0.21
C ARG A 46 5.89 -0.60 -0.01
N ARG A 47 6.50 -1.48 0.78
CA ARG A 47 5.91 -2.77 1.14
C ARG A 47 4.61 -2.59 1.91
N ALA A 48 4.60 -1.72 2.93
CA ALA A 48 3.42 -1.45 3.74
C ALA A 48 2.26 -0.95 2.87
N ALA A 49 2.51 0.06 2.03
CA ALA A 49 1.50 0.58 1.13
C ALA A 49 0.97 -0.50 0.16
N GLY A 50 1.85 -1.30 -0.45
CA GLY A 50 1.43 -2.39 -1.33
C GLY A 50 0.70 -3.54 -0.61
N MET A 51 1.04 -3.83 0.64
CA MET A 51 0.31 -4.78 1.49
C MET A 51 -1.10 -4.27 1.81
N ALA A 52 -1.26 -2.98 2.10
CA ALA A 52 -2.59 -2.41 2.33
C ALA A 52 -3.46 -2.43 1.06
N LEU A 53 -2.85 -2.24 -0.11
CA LEU A 53 -3.54 -2.40 -1.40
C LEU A 53 -4.00 -3.85 -1.65
N ASN A 54 -3.27 -4.87 -1.18
CA ASN A 54 -3.79 -6.24 -1.16
C ASN A 54 -5.08 -6.34 -0.33
N GLY A 55 -5.14 -5.65 0.81
CA GLY A 55 -6.34 -5.60 1.64
C GLY A 55 -7.55 -5.10 0.87
N VAL A 56 -7.38 -4.04 0.07
CA VAL A 56 -8.44 -3.50 -0.79
C VAL A 56 -8.85 -4.49 -1.88
N LEU A 57 -7.90 -5.16 -2.55
CA LEU A 57 -8.23 -6.19 -3.55
C LEU A 57 -9.04 -7.35 -2.95
N VAL A 58 -8.69 -7.79 -1.73
CA VAL A 58 -9.45 -8.81 -1.02
C VAL A 58 -10.85 -8.30 -0.63
N ALA A 59 -10.98 -7.04 -0.22
CA ALA A 59 -12.26 -6.43 0.10
C ALA A 59 -13.18 -6.34 -1.14
N ILE A 60 -12.64 -5.97 -2.30
CA ILE A 60 -13.34 -5.94 -3.59
C ILE A 60 -13.86 -7.33 -3.97
N ALA A 61 -13.03 -8.37 -3.82
CA ALA A 61 -13.47 -9.75 -4.03
C ALA A 61 -14.61 -10.15 -3.09
N GLY A 62 -14.51 -9.77 -1.81
CA GLY A 62 -15.57 -9.98 -0.82
C GLY A 62 -16.86 -9.22 -1.10
N ALA A 63 -16.84 -8.21 -1.98
CA ALA A 63 -18.02 -7.48 -2.47
C ALA A 63 -18.61 -8.09 -3.76
N GLY A 64 -18.08 -9.23 -4.23
CA GLY A 64 -18.63 -9.99 -5.35
C GLY A 64 -17.82 -9.93 -6.64
N ALA A 65 -16.66 -9.25 -6.66
CA ALA A 65 -15.75 -9.32 -7.81
C ALA A 65 -15.12 -10.72 -7.94
N ASP A 66 -14.81 -11.14 -9.16
CA ASP A 66 -14.11 -12.40 -9.40
C ASP A 66 -12.64 -12.33 -8.95
N ARG A 67 -12.06 -13.48 -8.56
CA ARG A 67 -10.67 -13.54 -8.08
C ARG A 67 -9.66 -13.14 -9.15
N MET A 68 -9.90 -13.50 -10.41
CA MET A 68 -8.95 -13.25 -11.49
C MET A 68 -8.83 -11.75 -11.80
N SER A 69 -9.95 -11.03 -11.80
CA SER A 69 -9.94 -9.57 -11.94
C SER A 69 -9.19 -8.92 -10.78
N CYS A 70 -9.42 -9.36 -9.53
CA CYS A 70 -8.67 -8.84 -8.39
C CYS A 70 -7.16 -9.13 -8.47
N GLU A 71 -6.77 -10.31 -8.95
CA GLU A 71 -5.37 -10.71 -9.10
C GLU A 71 -4.62 -9.98 -10.22
N THR A 72 -5.34 -9.37 -11.16
CA THR A 72 -4.77 -8.69 -12.33
C THR A 72 -4.95 -7.18 -12.30
N ARG A 73 -5.94 -6.66 -11.55
CA ARG A 73 -6.32 -5.23 -11.50
C ARG A 73 -5.14 -4.29 -11.35
N TRP A 74 -4.20 -4.62 -10.47
CA TRP A 74 -3.08 -3.75 -10.11
C TRP A 74 -1.70 -4.41 -10.26
N GLY A 75 -1.63 -5.57 -10.94
CA GLY A 75 -0.43 -6.40 -11.02
C GLY A 75 -0.24 -7.33 -9.82
N ARG A 76 0.95 -7.93 -9.70
CA ARG A 76 1.24 -8.99 -8.71
C ARG A 76 2.26 -8.61 -7.64
N SER A 77 2.94 -7.48 -7.80
CA SER A 77 3.91 -7.00 -6.82
C SER A 77 3.42 -5.73 -6.15
N TYR A 78 3.90 -5.47 -4.93
CA TYR A 78 3.60 -4.24 -4.18
C TYR A 78 3.93 -2.96 -4.97
N ILE A 79 4.99 -2.98 -5.79
CA ILE A 79 5.35 -1.84 -6.63
C ILE A 79 4.39 -1.70 -7.81
N ASP A 80 3.92 -2.81 -8.38
CA ASP A 80 2.92 -2.75 -9.46
C ASP A 80 1.62 -2.12 -8.91
N HIS A 81 1.21 -2.47 -7.69
CA HIS A 81 0.03 -1.85 -7.07
C HIS A 81 0.16 -0.33 -6.97
N LEU A 82 1.31 0.14 -6.50
CA LEU A 82 1.58 1.58 -6.39
C LEU A 82 1.59 2.26 -7.75
N ARG A 83 2.15 1.62 -8.79
CA ARG A 83 2.20 2.17 -10.15
C ARG A 83 0.81 2.24 -10.78
N ALA A 84 0.03 1.16 -10.65
CA ALA A 84 -1.33 1.10 -11.14
C ALA A 84 -2.19 2.18 -10.49
N LEU A 85 -2.06 2.37 -9.16
CA LEU A 85 -2.79 3.41 -8.45
C LEU A 85 -2.33 4.83 -8.84
N ALA A 86 -1.02 5.04 -8.97
CA ALA A 86 -0.44 6.35 -9.28
C ALA A 86 -0.71 6.82 -10.73
N GLY A 87 -0.85 5.89 -11.68
CA GLY A 87 -1.01 6.18 -13.11
C GLY A 87 -2.39 5.84 -13.68
N GLY A 88 -3.23 5.12 -12.94
CA GLY A 88 -4.52 4.64 -13.40
C GLY A 88 -5.60 5.71 -13.48
N ASP A 89 -6.60 5.42 -14.32
CA ASP A 89 -7.86 6.15 -14.39
C ASP A 89 -8.72 5.91 -13.13
N ASP A 90 -9.90 6.54 -13.09
CA ASP A 90 -10.77 6.46 -11.93
C ASP A 90 -11.34 5.05 -11.71
N GLU A 91 -11.57 4.28 -12.77
CA GLU A 91 -12.00 2.88 -12.66
C GLU A 91 -10.92 2.01 -12.04
N THR A 92 -9.68 2.11 -12.54
CA THR A 92 -8.53 1.40 -11.98
C THR A 92 -8.34 1.77 -10.51
N ARG A 93 -8.44 3.06 -10.17
CA ARG A 93 -8.20 3.59 -8.83
C ARG A 93 -9.29 3.23 -7.82
N ALA A 94 -10.54 3.11 -8.26
CA ALA A 94 -11.64 2.80 -7.38
C ALA A 94 -11.35 1.52 -6.54
N PRO A 95 -11.73 1.50 -5.25
CA PRO A 95 -12.51 2.51 -4.52
C PRO A 95 -11.66 3.65 -3.89
N LEU A 96 -10.36 3.72 -4.16
CA LEU A 96 -9.47 4.72 -3.54
C LEU A 96 -9.60 6.10 -4.21
N SER A 97 -9.34 7.15 -3.42
CA SER A 97 -9.45 8.54 -3.86
C SER A 97 -8.24 8.99 -4.69
N LEU A 98 -8.39 10.11 -5.42
CA LEU A 98 -7.28 10.76 -6.11
C LEU A 98 -6.15 11.17 -5.14
N ALA A 99 -6.46 11.48 -3.88
CA ALA A 99 -5.46 11.81 -2.86
C ALA A 99 -4.59 10.59 -2.50
N ALA A 100 -5.18 9.39 -2.44
CA ALA A 100 -4.43 8.16 -2.28
C ALA A 100 -3.50 7.92 -3.50
N ALA A 101 -4.00 8.13 -4.72
CA ALA A 101 -3.17 8.03 -5.92
C ALA A 101 -2.00 9.03 -5.93
N ALA A 102 -2.23 10.27 -5.50
CA ALA A 102 -1.17 11.27 -5.34
C ALA A 102 -0.11 10.83 -4.33
N SER A 103 -0.53 10.22 -3.21
CA SER A 103 0.39 9.68 -2.20
C SER A 103 1.24 8.52 -2.74
N ALA A 104 0.64 7.63 -3.54
CA ALA A 104 1.36 6.54 -4.20
C ALA A 104 2.40 7.07 -5.20
N ARG A 105 2.04 8.09 -5.99
CA ARG A 105 2.95 8.76 -6.91
C ARG A 105 4.15 9.37 -6.18
N ALA A 106 3.88 10.19 -5.16
CA ALA A 106 4.93 10.81 -4.35
C ALA A 106 5.86 9.76 -3.70
N LEU A 107 5.30 8.64 -3.21
CA LEU A 107 6.10 7.57 -2.60
C LEU A 107 7.02 6.87 -3.61
N LEU A 108 6.59 6.73 -4.87
CA LEU A 108 7.40 6.16 -5.95
C LEU A 108 8.52 7.10 -6.38
N GLU A 109 8.29 8.41 -6.33
CA GLU A 109 9.27 9.45 -6.69
C GLU A 109 10.40 9.59 -5.66
N ILE A 110 10.17 9.20 -4.40
CA ILE A 110 11.25 9.22 -3.40
C ILE A 110 12.32 8.19 -3.75
N GLY A 111 13.47 8.68 -4.22
CA GLY A 111 14.63 7.86 -4.53
C GLY A 111 15.12 7.08 -3.31
N VAL A 112 15.41 5.80 -3.50
CA VAL A 112 15.95 4.92 -2.44
C VAL A 112 17.38 5.32 -2.08
N MET A 113 18.16 5.70 -3.10
CA MET A 113 19.51 6.25 -2.97
C MET A 113 19.47 7.77 -2.98
N PRO A 114 20.34 8.45 -2.20
CA PRO A 114 20.54 9.87 -2.39
C PRO A 114 21.05 10.09 -3.82
N GLU A 115 20.51 11.11 -4.48
CA GLU A 115 21.05 11.55 -5.77
C GLU A 115 22.51 11.98 -5.58
N ARG A 116 23.35 11.71 -6.57
CA ARG A 116 24.72 12.25 -6.60
C ARG A 116 24.61 13.72 -7.00
N GLY A 117 24.44 14.61 -6.03
CA GLY A 117 24.20 16.03 -6.26
C GLY A 117 24.11 16.83 -4.96
N LEU A 118 23.84 18.12 -5.08
CA LEU A 118 23.70 19.02 -3.92
C LEU A 118 22.60 18.51 -2.98
N VAL A 119 22.96 18.27 -1.73
CA VAL A 119 22.02 17.87 -0.67
C VAL A 119 21.54 19.13 0.02
N GLN A 120 20.22 19.34 0.03
CA GLN A 120 19.61 20.43 0.79
C GLN A 120 19.76 20.14 2.30
N LEU A 121 20.65 20.88 2.97
CA LEU A 121 20.99 20.65 4.38
C LEU A 121 19.85 20.96 5.37
N SER A 122 18.85 21.75 4.97
CA SER A 122 17.77 22.21 5.84
C SER A 122 16.68 21.18 6.12
N ALA A 123 16.59 20.07 5.37
CA ALA A 123 15.49 19.10 5.51
C ALA A 123 15.66 18.12 6.70
N GLY A 124 16.77 18.18 7.42
CA GLY A 124 17.11 17.25 8.50
C GLY A 124 17.59 15.89 7.98
N ALA A 125 18.42 15.20 8.76
CA ALA A 125 19.26 14.09 8.32
C ALA A 125 18.55 12.87 7.68
N HIS A 126 17.21 12.75 7.81
CA HIS A 126 16.43 11.62 7.29
C HIS A 126 15.07 12.02 6.71
N ALA A 127 14.93 13.27 6.23
CA ALA A 127 13.66 13.77 5.67
C ALA A 127 13.00 12.82 4.66
N PRO A 128 13.71 12.31 3.63
CA PRO A 128 13.09 11.44 2.62
C PRO A 128 12.58 10.10 3.18
N ALA A 129 13.24 9.58 4.21
CA ALA A 129 12.80 8.35 4.87
C ALA A 129 11.51 8.56 5.67
N ARG A 130 11.42 9.69 6.41
CA ARG A 130 10.21 10.08 7.14
C ARG A 130 9.06 10.38 6.21
N GLN A 131 9.30 11.16 5.16
CA GLN A 131 8.31 11.47 4.14
C GLN A 131 7.76 10.19 3.48
N ALA A 132 8.61 9.22 3.17
CA ALA A 132 8.14 7.94 2.61
C ALA A 132 7.22 7.18 3.58
N LEU A 133 7.54 7.17 4.88
CA LEU A 133 6.71 6.53 5.90
C LEU A 133 5.36 7.27 6.08
N GLU A 134 5.36 8.60 6.09
CA GLU A 134 4.14 9.43 6.20
C GLU A 134 3.20 9.22 4.99
N LEU A 135 3.75 9.17 3.78
CA LEU A 135 2.98 8.87 2.56
C LEU A 135 2.42 7.44 2.58
N ALA A 136 3.23 6.47 3.02
CA ALA A 136 2.76 5.10 3.17
C ALA A 136 1.69 4.97 4.25
N GLU A 137 1.81 5.69 5.37
CA GLU A 137 0.78 5.73 6.42
C GLU A 137 -0.54 6.28 5.89
N THR A 138 -0.49 7.37 5.11
CA THR A 138 -1.67 7.94 4.44
C THR A 138 -2.36 6.91 3.55
N LEU A 139 -1.59 6.14 2.77
CA LEU A 139 -2.11 5.06 1.94
C LEU A 139 -2.71 3.91 2.76
N VAL A 140 -1.99 3.46 3.79
CA VAL A 140 -2.44 2.37 4.67
C VAL A 140 -3.76 2.74 5.34
N ARG A 141 -3.91 3.99 5.78
CA ARG A 141 -5.14 4.50 6.38
C ARG A 141 -6.30 4.54 5.39
N ALA A 142 -6.09 5.10 4.20
CA ALA A 142 -7.12 5.13 3.15
C ALA A 142 -7.57 3.71 2.75
N CYS A 143 -6.65 2.75 2.68
CA CYS A 143 -6.97 1.35 2.43
C CYS A 143 -7.76 0.73 3.59
N ALA A 144 -7.38 1.01 4.84
CA ALA A 144 -8.05 0.48 6.01
C ALA A 144 -9.49 1.01 6.14
N GLU A 145 -9.74 2.27 5.77
CA GLU A 145 -11.09 2.86 5.70
C GLU A 145 -11.97 2.09 4.70
N VAL A 146 -11.48 1.89 3.47
CA VAL A 146 -12.17 1.09 2.44
C VAL A 146 -12.47 -0.33 2.93
N VAL A 147 -11.50 -0.97 3.59
CA VAL A 147 -11.65 -2.33 4.10
C VAL A 147 -12.69 -2.39 5.21
N ALA A 148 -12.68 -1.41 6.13
CA ALA A 148 -13.64 -1.31 7.22
C ALA A 148 -15.07 -1.06 6.71
N ASP A 149 -15.24 -0.21 5.70
CA ASP A 149 -16.54 0.04 5.06
C ASP A 149 -17.07 -1.23 4.39
N ALA A 150 -16.20 -1.98 3.71
CA ALA A 150 -16.56 -3.26 3.09
C ALA A 150 -16.92 -4.34 4.14
N ASP A 151 -16.25 -4.36 5.30
CA ASP A 151 -16.58 -5.27 6.40
C ASP A 151 -17.94 -4.92 7.01
N GLN A 152 -18.25 -3.62 7.19
CA GLN A 152 -19.54 -3.16 7.72
C GLN A 152 -20.70 -3.49 6.77
N ALA A 153 -20.50 -3.35 5.45
CA ALA A 153 -21.53 -3.67 4.46
C ALA A 153 -21.88 -5.17 4.38
N ARG A 154 -21.05 -6.04 4.99
CA ARG A 154 -21.27 -7.50 5.06
C ARG A 154 -22.04 -7.96 6.31
N THR A 155 -22.21 -7.10 7.31
CA THR A 155 -22.90 -7.41 8.58
C THR A 155 -24.39 -7.12 8.46
#